data_AF-I2JII4-F1
#
_entry.id   AF-I2JII4-F1
#
_cell.length_a   1.000
_cell.length_b   1.000
_cell.length_c   1.000
_cell.angle_alpha   90.00
_cell.angle_beta   90.00
_cell.angle_gamma   90.00
#
_symmetry.space_group_name_H-M   'P 1'
#
loop_
_entity.id
_entity.type
_entity.pdbx_description
1 polymer ?
#
loop_
_entity_poly.entity_id
_entity_poly.type
_entity_poly.pdbx_seq_one_letter_code
_entity_poly.pdbx_strand_id
1 'polypeptide(L)'
;MRAILLLALATLAGMGQSAKADSAPLLSPSSLAPNVSLEEVKDVFGDNLDVMTGELQELMLAIALERTDTSSSFKSHRIGIPYIVYDSPESWLGRYRSGDRSVDTLVNMALLMVLSKSKTDETTRVGADLLRKASEQGYWPASSYTASNYLRQAVLIGEGIGVQGMQSESAEGDRILKLGQMALDQLNNCADANFAPCQYKIGFWLADSADKAADGVRVLRHAVKVTLEDRRYQGYVDESFEQAVRVIYRAGEAAGLSEEVRDQYLALLDFYSEKAKQTIGF
;
A
#
# COMPACT_ATOMS: atom_id res chain seq x y z
N MET A 1 -24.62 67.59 35.66
CA MET A 1 -23.68 68.52 36.31
C MET A 1 -22.31 67.86 36.32
N ARG A 2 -21.33 68.45 35.59
CA ARG A 2 -19.86 68.20 35.58
C ARG A 2 -19.36 66.80 35.17
N ALA A 3 -18.23 66.63 34.51
CA ALA A 3 -17.47 67.33 33.47
C ALA A 3 -16.33 66.35 33.12
N ILE A 4 -15.92 66.38 31.86
CA ILE A 4 -14.83 65.64 31.22
C ILE A 4 -13.46 65.97 31.87
N LEU A 5 -12.54 64.99 31.98
CA LEU A 5 -11.17 65.14 31.44
C LEU A 5 -10.37 63.82 31.41
N LEU A 6 -9.79 63.58 30.23
CA LEU A 6 -8.71 62.64 29.92
C LEU A 6 -7.38 63.07 30.59
N LEU A 7 -6.50 62.12 30.93
CA LEU A 7 -5.23 61.88 30.21
C LEU A 7 -4.43 60.70 30.79
N ALA A 8 -3.66 60.08 29.91
CA ALA A 8 -2.81 58.90 30.02
C ALA A 8 -1.60 59.05 30.98
N LEU A 9 -0.96 57.93 31.36
CA LEU A 9 0.39 57.58 30.88
C LEU A 9 0.87 56.19 31.36
N ALA A 10 1.42 55.45 30.39
CA ALA A 10 2.57 54.53 30.47
C ALA A 10 2.51 53.29 31.40
N THR A 11 2.03 52.17 30.83
CA THR A 11 2.46 50.82 31.24
C THR A 11 3.76 50.46 30.54
N LEU A 12 4.85 50.33 31.32
CA LEU A 12 6.11 49.72 30.90
C LEU A 12 6.05 48.21 31.10
N ALA A 13 6.55 47.51 30.08
CA ALA A 13 6.57 46.08 29.93
C ALA A 13 7.32 45.34 31.06
N GLY A 14 6.75 44.20 31.46
CA GLY A 14 7.42 43.17 32.26
C GLY A 14 7.03 41.82 31.71
N MET A 15 7.94 41.23 30.95
CA MET A 15 7.85 39.90 30.34
C MET A 15 7.60 38.80 31.37
N GLY A 16 6.64 37.94 31.09
CA GLY A 16 6.48 36.61 31.67
C GLY A 16 6.11 35.65 30.54
N GLN A 17 7.13 35.08 29.91
CA GLN A 17 7.03 34.20 28.76
C GLN A 17 6.23 32.94 29.13
N SER A 18 5.09 32.74 28.46
CA SER A 18 4.47 31.42 28.37
C SER A 18 5.36 30.56 27.48
N ALA A 19 6.06 29.59 28.07
CA ALA A 19 6.76 28.56 27.32
C ALA A 19 5.74 27.80 26.47
N LYS A 20 5.65 28.15 25.19
CA LYS A 20 5.11 27.26 24.17
C LYS A 20 5.99 26.01 24.21
N ALA A 21 5.41 24.89 24.63
CA ALA A 21 6.01 23.60 24.36
C ALA A 21 6.10 23.49 22.83
N ASP A 22 7.29 23.74 22.29
CA ASP A 22 7.64 23.33 20.94
C ASP A 22 7.50 21.80 20.92
N SER A 23 6.35 21.32 20.44
CA SER A 23 6.20 19.93 20.06
C SER A 23 7.23 19.68 18.96
N ALA A 24 8.32 18.99 19.30
CA ALA A 24 9.31 18.55 18.33
C ALA A 24 8.59 17.95 17.11
N PRO A 25 9.02 18.25 15.88
CA PRO A 25 8.38 17.70 14.69
C PRO A 25 8.32 16.18 14.81
N LEU A 26 7.13 15.60 14.65
CA LEU A 26 6.95 14.15 14.57
C LEU A 26 7.79 13.64 13.39
N LEU A 27 8.99 13.16 13.69
CA LEU A 27 9.88 12.58 12.70
C LEU A 27 9.21 11.32 12.13
N SER A 28 9.05 11.27 10.80
CA SER A 28 8.54 10.07 10.13
C SER A 28 9.57 8.94 10.25
N PRO A 29 9.15 7.66 10.33
CA PRO A 29 10.08 6.52 10.31
C PRO A 29 11.04 6.53 9.12
N SER A 30 10.62 7.08 7.98
CA SER A 30 11.50 7.30 6.82
C SER A 30 12.67 8.25 7.11
N SER A 31 12.48 9.29 7.94
CA SER A 31 13.56 10.21 8.32
C SER A 31 14.62 9.59 9.25
N LEU A 32 14.30 8.44 9.86
CA LEU A 32 15.19 7.65 10.71
C LEU A 32 15.87 6.51 9.94
N ALA A 33 15.66 6.41 8.62
CA ALA A 33 16.32 5.41 7.80
C ALA A 33 17.83 5.68 7.74
N PRO A 34 18.68 4.64 7.84
CA PRO A 34 20.09 4.79 7.53
C PRO A 34 20.24 5.21 6.07
N ASN A 35 21.20 6.09 5.81
CA ASN A 35 21.58 6.42 4.45
C ASN A 35 22.45 5.29 3.89
N VAL A 36 22.06 4.74 2.74
CA VAL A 36 22.77 3.65 2.06
C VAL A 36 22.97 4.04 0.60
N SER A 37 24.12 3.68 0.04
CA SER A 37 24.46 3.97 -1.34
C SER A 37 23.79 2.99 -2.31
N LEU A 38 23.65 3.39 -3.56
CA LEU A 38 23.15 2.52 -4.62
C LEU A 38 24.04 1.29 -4.83
N GLU A 39 25.35 1.43 -4.65
CA GLU A 39 26.31 0.31 -4.76
C GLU A 39 26.02 -0.75 -3.70
N GLU A 40 25.87 -0.34 -2.43
CA GLU A 40 25.54 -1.27 -1.33
C GLU A 40 24.17 -1.94 -1.53
N VAL A 41 23.20 -1.21 -2.11
CA VAL A 41 21.90 -1.78 -2.48
C VAL A 41 22.06 -2.83 -3.59
N LYS A 42 22.82 -2.52 -4.65
CA LYS A 42 23.07 -3.45 -5.77
C LYS A 42 23.89 -4.66 -5.32
N ASP A 43 24.75 -4.53 -4.32
CA ASP A 43 25.48 -5.66 -3.77
C ASP A 43 24.56 -6.73 -3.17
N VAL A 44 23.45 -6.33 -2.56
CA VAL A 44 22.47 -7.27 -1.98
C VAL A 44 21.42 -7.71 -3.00
N PHE A 45 20.86 -6.76 -3.75
CA PHE A 45 19.66 -7.00 -4.57
C PHE A 45 19.93 -7.10 -6.07
N GLY A 46 21.12 -6.73 -6.54
CA GLY A 46 21.41 -6.61 -7.97
C GLY A 46 20.44 -5.63 -8.63
N ASP A 47 20.00 -5.95 -9.84
CA ASP A 47 19.03 -5.14 -10.58
C ASP A 47 17.57 -5.53 -10.28
N ASN A 48 17.31 -6.45 -9.35
CA ASN A 48 15.93 -6.92 -9.07
C ASN A 48 15.00 -5.82 -8.54
N LEU A 49 15.54 -4.78 -7.90
CA LEU A 49 14.75 -3.62 -7.46
C LEU A 49 14.37 -2.71 -8.62
N ASP A 50 15.19 -2.68 -9.69
CA ASP A 50 14.99 -1.82 -10.86
C ASP A 50 13.97 -2.43 -11.83
N VAL A 51 13.88 -3.76 -11.90
CA VAL A 51 12.99 -4.50 -12.84
C VAL A 51 11.75 -5.09 -12.16
N MET A 52 11.46 -4.68 -10.93
CA MET A 52 10.36 -5.21 -10.14
C MET A 52 9.00 -4.81 -10.74
N THR A 53 8.09 -5.78 -10.86
CA THR A 53 6.73 -5.56 -11.38
C THR A 53 5.68 -6.23 -10.49
N GLY A 54 4.42 -5.85 -10.69
CA GLY A 54 3.27 -6.51 -10.06
C GLY A 54 3.29 -6.45 -8.53
N GLU A 55 3.09 -7.59 -7.89
CA GLU A 55 2.83 -7.64 -6.44
C GLU A 55 4.04 -7.23 -5.58
N LEU A 56 5.26 -7.39 -6.10
CA LEU A 56 6.47 -6.94 -5.41
C LEU A 56 6.58 -5.42 -5.44
N GLN A 57 6.22 -4.78 -6.56
CA GLN A 57 6.17 -3.33 -6.68
C GLN A 57 5.11 -2.74 -5.74
N GLU A 58 3.92 -3.36 -5.71
CA GLU A 58 2.85 -3.01 -4.76
C GLU A 58 3.30 -3.17 -3.30
N LEU A 59 4.00 -4.27 -2.96
CA LEU A 59 4.55 -4.48 -1.62
C LEU A 59 5.54 -3.38 -1.24
N MET A 60 6.44 -3.00 -2.15
CA MET A 60 7.42 -1.95 -1.89
C MET A 60 6.77 -0.58 -1.74
N LEU A 61 5.73 -0.28 -2.53
CA LEU A 61 4.91 0.91 -2.33
C LEU A 61 4.23 0.88 -0.96
N ALA A 62 3.59 -0.24 -0.59
CA ALA A 62 2.92 -0.39 0.69
C ALA A 62 3.88 -0.17 1.88
N ILE A 63 5.09 -0.75 1.83
CA ILE A 63 6.13 -0.53 2.83
C ILE A 63 6.55 0.94 2.87
N ALA A 64 6.71 1.60 1.71
CA ALA A 64 7.06 3.01 1.66
C ALA A 64 5.97 3.89 2.30
N LEU A 65 4.70 3.62 2.03
CA LEU A 65 3.57 4.34 2.63
C LEU A 65 3.54 4.15 4.15
N GLU A 66 3.68 2.91 4.62
CA GLU A 66 3.70 2.59 6.04
C GLU A 66 4.80 3.34 6.79
N ARG A 67 6.00 3.43 6.19
CA ARG A 67 7.12 4.15 6.79
C ARG A 67 6.95 5.67 6.84
N THR A 68 6.03 6.22 6.07
CA THR A 68 5.71 7.65 6.12
C THR A 68 4.59 7.98 7.11
N ASP A 69 3.87 6.97 7.60
CA ASP A 69 2.81 7.15 8.58
C ASP A 69 3.38 7.30 10.00
N THR A 70 3.18 8.48 10.58
CA THR A 70 3.62 8.79 11.96
C THR A 70 2.73 8.18 13.04
N SER A 71 1.52 7.74 12.67
CA SER A 71 0.54 7.12 13.54
C SER A 71 0.66 5.59 13.60
N SER A 72 1.43 4.98 12.70
CA SER A 72 1.65 3.54 12.64
C SER A 72 2.16 2.94 13.95
N SER A 73 1.64 1.77 14.31
CA SER A 73 2.14 0.92 15.41
C SER A 73 3.51 0.32 15.11
N PHE A 74 3.90 0.28 13.83
CA PHE A 74 5.18 -0.25 13.35
C PHE A 74 6.24 0.83 13.13
N LYS A 75 5.98 2.09 13.49
CA LYS A 75 6.89 3.23 13.27
C LYS A 75 8.31 3.07 13.85
N SER A 76 8.49 2.26 14.89
CA SER A 76 9.80 1.96 15.49
C SER A 76 10.50 0.75 14.88
N HIS A 77 9.82 -0.01 14.02
CA HIS A 77 10.36 -1.21 13.40
C HIS A 77 11.31 -0.85 12.25
N ARG A 78 12.47 -1.49 12.23
CA ARG A 78 13.53 -1.24 11.24
C ARG A 78 13.25 -2.02 9.95
N ILE A 79 12.18 -1.67 9.23
CA ILE A 79 11.68 -2.41 8.05
C ILE A 79 12.14 -1.79 6.72
N GLY A 80 12.58 -2.61 5.77
CA GLY A 80 12.82 -2.22 4.38
C GLY A 80 14.29 -2.12 3.98
N ILE A 81 14.52 -1.87 2.69
CA ILE A 81 15.83 -1.93 2.02
C ILE A 81 16.95 -1.21 2.78
N PRO A 82 16.78 0.04 3.27
CA PRO A 82 17.87 0.73 3.97
C PRO A 82 18.37 -0.02 5.21
N TYR A 83 17.47 -0.64 5.99
CA TYR A 83 17.84 -1.39 7.19
C TYR A 83 18.44 -2.76 6.86
N ILE A 84 17.99 -3.39 5.76
CA ILE A 84 18.59 -4.64 5.28
C ILE A 84 20.05 -4.42 4.92
N VAL A 85 20.33 -3.36 4.17
CA VAL A 85 21.68 -3.02 3.73
C VAL A 85 22.53 -2.58 4.91
N TYR A 86 22.03 -1.69 5.76
CA TYR A 86 22.79 -1.17 6.90
C TYR A 86 23.16 -2.24 7.94
N ASP A 87 22.22 -3.14 8.29
CA ASP A 87 22.52 -4.19 9.28
C ASP A 87 23.16 -5.44 8.66
N SER A 88 23.21 -5.57 7.33
CA SER A 88 23.62 -6.73 6.50
C SER A 88 22.64 -7.92 6.47
N PRO A 89 22.56 -8.66 5.34
CA PRO A 89 21.77 -9.90 5.24
C PRO A 89 22.09 -10.94 6.32
N GLU A 90 23.37 -11.10 6.67
CA GLU A 90 23.85 -12.07 7.66
C GLU A 90 23.31 -11.78 9.07
N SER A 91 23.20 -10.50 9.43
CA SER A 91 22.64 -10.08 10.73
C SER A 91 21.15 -10.41 10.82
N TRP A 92 20.37 -10.09 9.78
CA TRP A 92 18.94 -10.43 9.71
C TRP A 92 18.72 -11.95 9.76
N LEU A 93 19.54 -12.71 9.04
CA LEU A 93 19.51 -14.17 9.11
C LEU A 93 19.88 -14.67 10.51
N GLY A 94 20.86 -14.06 11.17
CA GLY A 94 21.25 -14.34 12.54
C GLY A 94 20.10 -14.16 13.54
N ARG A 95 19.39 -13.02 13.47
CA ARG A 95 18.18 -12.75 14.26
C ARG A 95 17.11 -13.81 14.01
N TYR A 96 16.81 -14.11 12.76
CA TYR A 96 15.81 -15.12 12.44
C TYR A 96 16.19 -16.51 12.97
N ARG A 97 17.46 -16.91 12.86
CA ARG A 97 17.97 -18.19 13.37
C ARG A 97 17.99 -18.28 14.89
N SER A 98 18.16 -17.16 15.60
CA SER A 98 18.10 -17.12 17.07
C SER A 98 16.67 -17.20 17.62
N GLY A 99 15.66 -17.25 16.74
CA GLY A 99 14.25 -17.36 17.13
C GLY A 99 13.51 -16.03 17.16
N ASP A 100 14.11 -14.93 16.71
CA ASP A 100 13.42 -13.66 16.59
C ASP A 100 12.31 -13.74 15.51
N ARG A 101 11.08 -13.39 15.91
CA ARG A 101 9.87 -13.43 15.07
C ARG A 101 9.16 -12.07 15.06
N SER A 102 9.85 -11.01 15.44
CA SER A 102 9.35 -9.64 15.29
C SER A 102 9.03 -9.32 13.83
N VAL A 103 8.11 -8.37 13.62
CA VAL A 103 7.67 -7.98 12.27
C VAL A 103 8.84 -7.50 11.40
N ASP A 104 9.78 -6.73 11.95
CA ASP A 104 10.96 -6.28 11.19
C ASP A 104 11.84 -7.44 10.71
N THR A 105 12.07 -8.42 11.58
CA THR A 105 12.82 -9.63 11.22
C THR A 105 12.10 -10.42 10.14
N LEU A 106 10.79 -10.66 10.29
CA LEU A 106 10.00 -11.40 9.31
C LEU A 106 9.97 -10.70 7.95
N VAL A 107 9.69 -9.40 7.92
CA VAL A 107 9.56 -8.64 6.67
C VAL A 107 10.92 -8.50 5.99
N ASN A 108 11.98 -8.15 6.72
CA ASN A 108 13.30 -7.98 6.11
C ASN A 108 13.88 -9.29 5.57
N MET A 109 13.68 -10.40 6.31
CA MET A 109 14.01 -11.71 5.80
C MET A 109 13.17 -12.06 4.58
N ALA A 110 11.88 -11.75 4.56
CA ALA A 110 11.06 -11.99 3.40
C ALA A 110 11.55 -11.22 2.17
N LEU A 111 11.87 -9.93 2.33
CA LEU A 111 12.41 -9.09 1.25
C LEU A 111 13.74 -9.65 0.73
N LEU A 112 14.64 -10.12 1.59
CA LEU A 112 15.85 -10.83 1.17
C LEU A 112 15.51 -12.07 0.32
N MET A 113 14.51 -12.84 0.74
CA MET A 113 14.11 -14.06 0.05
C MET A 113 13.45 -13.82 -1.33
N VAL A 114 12.71 -12.72 -1.47
CA VAL A 114 11.95 -12.40 -2.71
C VAL A 114 12.66 -11.41 -3.64
N LEU A 115 13.64 -10.64 -3.16
CA LEU A 115 14.30 -9.57 -3.95
C LEU A 115 15.81 -9.75 -4.09
N SER A 116 16.49 -10.59 -3.29
CA SER A 116 17.96 -10.72 -3.41
C SER A 116 18.39 -11.16 -4.80
N LYS A 117 19.59 -10.74 -5.21
CA LYS A 117 20.16 -11.13 -6.52
C LYS A 117 20.25 -12.65 -6.72
N SER A 118 20.31 -13.40 -5.63
CA SER A 118 20.39 -14.87 -5.59
C SER A 118 19.04 -15.57 -5.35
N LYS A 119 17.91 -14.85 -5.47
CA LYS A 119 16.57 -15.45 -5.26
C LYS A 119 16.32 -16.65 -6.18
N THR A 120 15.57 -17.61 -5.68
CA THR A 120 15.06 -18.77 -6.40
C THR A 120 13.57 -18.95 -6.13
N ASP A 121 12.91 -19.87 -6.81
CA ASP A 121 11.51 -20.21 -6.53
C ASP A 121 11.31 -20.70 -5.09
N GLU A 122 12.30 -21.41 -4.55
CA GLU A 122 12.26 -21.89 -3.17
C GLU A 122 12.36 -20.74 -2.17
N THR A 123 13.33 -19.84 -2.34
CA THR A 123 13.42 -18.66 -1.46
C THR A 123 12.16 -17.82 -1.58
N THR A 124 11.62 -17.66 -2.79
CA THR A 124 10.37 -16.91 -3.01
C THR A 124 9.20 -17.50 -2.22
N ARG A 125 9.03 -18.83 -2.21
CA ARG A 125 8.02 -19.50 -1.36
C ARG A 125 8.24 -19.25 0.13
N VAL A 126 9.49 -19.31 0.60
CA VAL A 126 9.83 -19.00 1.99
C VAL A 126 9.52 -17.55 2.33
N GLY A 127 9.86 -16.61 1.44
CA GLY A 127 9.55 -15.19 1.62
C GLY A 127 8.05 -14.91 1.68
N ALA A 128 7.25 -15.57 0.84
CA ALA A 128 5.79 -15.48 0.90
C ALA A 128 5.23 -15.99 2.24
N ASP A 129 5.78 -17.08 2.79
CA ASP A 129 5.40 -17.59 4.11
C ASP A 129 5.78 -16.62 5.25
N LEU A 130 6.93 -15.97 5.16
CA LEU A 130 7.36 -14.95 6.11
C LEU A 130 6.46 -13.70 6.06
N LEU A 131 6.06 -13.25 4.87
CA LEU A 131 5.10 -12.15 4.72
C LEU A 131 3.73 -12.53 5.28
N ARG A 132 3.25 -13.76 5.04
CA ARG A 132 2.01 -14.26 5.67
C ARG A 132 2.09 -14.16 7.20
N LYS A 133 3.19 -14.62 7.80
CA LYS A 133 3.41 -14.52 9.26
C LYS A 133 3.47 -13.08 9.77
N ALA A 134 4.05 -12.15 8.99
CA ALA A 134 4.05 -10.73 9.33
C ALA A 134 2.63 -10.14 9.26
N SER A 135 1.84 -10.55 8.25
CA SER A 135 0.43 -10.15 8.13
C SER A 135 -0.41 -10.68 9.30
N GLU A 136 -0.16 -11.91 9.77
CA GLU A 136 -0.80 -12.47 10.97
C GLU A 136 -0.50 -11.68 12.25
N GLN A 137 0.58 -10.89 12.26
CA GLN A 137 0.91 -9.94 13.32
C GLN A 137 0.35 -8.52 13.09
N GLY A 138 -0.52 -8.36 12.09
CA GLY A 138 -1.20 -7.09 11.77
C GLY A 138 -0.41 -6.15 10.86
N TYR A 139 0.70 -6.57 10.27
CA TYR A 139 1.47 -5.73 9.36
C TYR A 139 0.81 -5.63 7.98
N TRP A 140 -0.04 -4.61 7.79
CA TRP A 140 -0.89 -4.45 6.61
C TRP A 140 -0.16 -4.45 5.25
N PRO A 141 1.09 -3.96 5.10
CA PRO A 141 1.80 -4.07 3.82
C PRO A 141 2.01 -5.52 3.40
N ALA A 142 2.25 -6.41 4.37
CA ALA A 142 2.35 -7.84 4.08
C ALA A 142 0.98 -8.47 3.74
N SER A 143 -0.13 -7.90 4.21
CA SER A 143 -1.47 -8.34 3.80
C SER A 143 -1.72 -8.13 2.31
N SER A 144 -1.25 -7.01 1.73
CA SER A 144 -1.35 -6.75 0.28
C SER A 144 -0.66 -7.82 -0.57
N TYR A 145 0.59 -8.17 -0.21
CA TYR A 145 1.31 -9.25 -0.89
C TYR A 145 0.65 -10.61 -0.68
N THR A 146 0.24 -10.91 0.56
CA THR A 146 -0.37 -12.18 0.94
C THR A 146 -1.69 -12.41 0.19
N ALA A 147 -2.53 -11.39 0.07
CA ALA A 147 -3.75 -11.41 -0.73
C ALA A 147 -3.46 -11.80 -2.19
N SER A 148 -2.50 -11.10 -2.80
CA SER A 148 -2.12 -11.35 -4.20
C SER A 148 -1.54 -12.75 -4.40
N ASN A 149 -0.81 -13.27 -3.41
CA ASN A 149 -0.31 -14.65 -3.42
C ASN A 149 -1.44 -15.69 -3.32
N TYR A 150 -2.51 -15.44 -2.57
CA TYR A 150 -3.68 -16.33 -2.54
C TYR A 150 -4.46 -16.29 -3.85
N LEU A 151 -4.67 -15.10 -4.43
CA LEU A 151 -5.31 -14.96 -5.74
C LEU A 151 -4.51 -15.69 -6.83
N ARG A 152 -3.18 -15.54 -6.86
CA ARG A 152 -2.32 -16.26 -7.79
C ARG A 152 -2.46 -17.77 -7.66
N GLN A 153 -2.47 -18.30 -6.43
CA GLN A 153 -2.67 -19.73 -6.20
C GLN A 153 -4.05 -20.20 -6.68
N ALA A 154 -5.09 -19.40 -6.48
CA ALA A 154 -6.44 -19.72 -6.96
C ALA A 154 -6.49 -19.78 -8.50
N VAL A 155 -5.86 -18.82 -9.18
CA VAL A 155 -5.73 -18.81 -10.65
C VAL A 155 -4.98 -20.05 -11.15
N LEU A 156 -3.83 -20.38 -10.56
CA LEU A 156 -3.04 -21.55 -10.97
C LEU A 156 -3.80 -22.87 -10.82
N ILE A 157 -4.61 -23.02 -9.77
CA ILE A 157 -5.48 -24.21 -9.61
C ILE A 157 -6.57 -24.19 -10.68
N GLY A 158 -7.19 -23.02 -10.91
CA GLY A 158 -8.23 -22.83 -11.92
C GLY A 158 -7.80 -23.15 -13.34
N GLU A 159 -6.60 -22.70 -13.73
CA GLU A 159 -5.98 -23.02 -15.03
C GLU A 159 -5.73 -24.53 -15.18
N GLY A 160 -5.41 -25.22 -14.08
CA GLY A 160 -5.17 -26.66 -14.08
C GLY A 160 -6.42 -27.53 -14.26
N ILE A 161 -7.60 -27.04 -13.84
CA ILE A 161 -8.88 -27.80 -13.89
C ILE A 161 -9.85 -27.33 -14.98
N GLY A 162 -9.64 -26.14 -15.54
CA GLY A 162 -10.51 -25.52 -16.53
C GLY A 162 -11.91 -25.14 -16.01
N VAL A 163 -12.73 -24.52 -16.87
CA VAL A 163 -14.07 -23.99 -16.50
C VAL A 163 -15.03 -25.09 -16.01
N GLN A 164 -14.89 -26.32 -16.53
CA GLN A 164 -15.73 -27.45 -16.12
C GLN A 164 -15.37 -27.99 -14.71
N GLY A 165 -14.12 -27.85 -14.28
CA GLY A 165 -13.68 -28.23 -12.94
C GLY A 165 -14.09 -27.22 -11.85
N MET A 166 -14.29 -25.95 -12.23
CA MET A 166 -14.78 -24.90 -11.30
C MET A 166 -16.27 -25.03 -10.97
N GLN A 167 -17.06 -25.67 -11.83
CA GLN A 167 -18.52 -25.83 -11.66
C GLN A 167 -18.92 -27.16 -11.01
N SER A 168 -17.98 -28.07 -10.80
CA SER A 168 -18.20 -29.29 -10.04
C SER A 168 -17.96 -29.05 -8.55
N GLU A 169 -18.67 -29.76 -7.67
CA GLU A 169 -18.35 -29.87 -6.23
C GLU A 169 -17.03 -30.64 -6.06
N SER A 170 -15.94 -30.08 -6.58
CA SER A 170 -14.60 -30.65 -6.56
C SER A 170 -13.80 -30.09 -5.39
N ALA A 171 -12.86 -30.89 -4.89
CA ALA A 171 -11.94 -30.45 -3.84
C ALA A 171 -11.10 -29.24 -4.28
N GLU A 172 -10.81 -29.14 -5.59
CA GLU A 172 -10.13 -28.01 -6.20
C GLU A 172 -11.00 -26.74 -6.22
N GLY A 173 -12.31 -26.88 -6.52
CA GLY A 173 -13.28 -25.79 -6.41
C GLY A 173 -13.38 -25.24 -4.99
N ASP A 174 -13.51 -26.11 -3.99
CA ASP A 174 -13.51 -25.73 -2.57
C ASP A 174 -12.22 -25.01 -2.17
N ARG A 175 -11.08 -25.46 -2.70
CA ARG A 175 -9.78 -24.83 -2.44
C ARG A 175 -9.68 -23.43 -3.07
N ILE A 176 -10.19 -23.24 -4.28
CA ILE A 176 -10.27 -21.93 -4.93
C ILE A 176 -11.13 -20.97 -4.09
N LEU A 177 -12.31 -21.41 -3.66
CA LEU A 177 -13.20 -20.59 -2.81
C LEU A 177 -12.53 -20.21 -1.49
N LYS A 178 -11.86 -21.16 -0.84
CA LYS A 178 -11.10 -20.90 0.39
C LYS A 178 -9.98 -19.88 0.17
N LEU A 179 -9.22 -20.02 -0.92
CA LEU A 179 -8.17 -19.05 -1.27
C LEU A 179 -8.76 -17.67 -1.56
N GLY A 180 -9.91 -17.61 -2.23
CA GLY A 180 -10.65 -16.37 -2.46
C GLY A 180 -11.05 -15.69 -1.15
N GLN A 181 -11.64 -16.42 -0.20
CA GLN A 181 -12.00 -15.87 1.10
C GLN A 181 -10.76 -15.36 1.85
N MET A 182 -9.69 -16.15 1.89
CA MET A 182 -8.43 -15.77 2.52
C MET A 182 -7.81 -14.53 1.84
N ALA A 183 -7.93 -14.40 0.52
CA ALA A 183 -7.49 -13.21 -0.20
C ALA A 183 -8.32 -11.98 0.20
N LEU A 184 -9.65 -12.10 0.26
CA LEU A 184 -10.54 -11.01 0.63
C LEU A 184 -10.28 -10.51 2.05
N ASP A 185 -10.07 -11.41 3.00
CA ASP A 185 -9.73 -11.05 4.39
C ASP A 185 -8.43 -10.21 4.43
N GLN A 186 -7.43 -10.60 3.64
CA GLN A 186 -6.16 -9.89 3.54
C GLN A 186 -6.29 -8.55 2.79
N LEU A 187 -7.13 -8.49 1.75
CA LEU A 187 -7.42 -7.25 1.03
C LEU A 187 -8.11 -6.24 1.94
N ASN A 188 -9.05 -6.67 2.78
CA ASN A 188 -9.72 -5.79 3.73
C ASN A 188 -8.71 -5.18 4.72
N ASN A 189 -7.77 -5.97 5.24
CA ASN A 189 -6.74 -5.46 6.16
C ASN A 189 -5.89 -4.32 5.55
N CYS A 190 -5.47 -4.43 4.29
CA CYS A 190 -4.74 -3.33 3.65
C CYS A 190 -5.65 -2.20 3.14
N ALA A 191 -6.91 -2.48 2.79
CA ALA A 191 -7.88 -1.46 2.44
C ALA A 191 -8.25 -0.56 3.62
N ASP A 192 -8.33 -1.12 4.84
CA ASP A 192 -8.56 -0.39 6.10
C ASP A 192 -7.40 0.56 6.44
N ALA A 193 -6.18 0.25 5.97
CA ALA A 193 -5.03 1.14 6.02
C ALA A 193 -5.04 2.22 4.91
N ASN A 194 -6.16 2.39 4.19
CA ASN A 194 -6.31 3.27 3.03
C ASN A 194 -5.34 2.96 1.88
N PHE A 195 -4.96 1.70 1.68
CA PHE A 195 -4.11 1.33 0.56
C PHE A 195 -4.94 1.14 -0.72
N ALA A 196 -4.85 2.11 -1.65
CA ALA A 196 -5.66 2.14 -2.87
C ALA A 196 -5.57 0.85 -3.73
N PRO A 197 -4.40 0.21 -3.94
CA PRO A 197 -4.33 -1.05 -4.69
C PRO A 197 -5.22 -2.17 -4.12
N CYS A 198 -5.35 -2.28 -2.80
CA CYS A 198 -6.26 -3.26 -2.20
C CYS A 198 -7.72 -2.86 -2.41
N GLN A 199 -8.05 -1.58 -2.28
CA GLN A 199 -9.39 -1.06 -2.56
C GLN A 199 -9.78 -1.28 -4.03
N TYR A 200 -8.86 -1.10 -4.98
CA TYR A 200 -9.10 -1.41 -6.40
C TYR A 200 -9.45 -2.88 -6.60
N LYS A 201 -8.67 -3.81 -6.04
CA LYS A 201 -8.93 -5.26 -6.16
C LYS A 201 -10.30 -5.65 -5.60
N ILE A 202 -10.66 -5.13 -4.42
CA ILE A 202 -12.00 -5.33 -3.83
C ILE A 202 -13.08 -4.72 -4.73
N GLY A 203 -12.88 -3.48 -5.18
CA GLY A 203 -13.83 -2.76 -6.00
C GLY A 203 -14.10 -3.46 -7.33
N PHE A 204 -13.08 -3.96 -8.01
CA PHE A 204 -13.23 -4.74 -9.23
C PHE A 204 -13.95 -6.06 -9.00
N TRP A 205 -13.60 -6.79 -7.94
CA TRP A 205 -14.28 -8.03 -7.59
C TRP A 205 -15.78 -7.79 -7.36
N LEU A 206 -16.13 -6.79 -6.54
CA LEU A 206 -17.54 -6.46 -6.28
C LEU A 206 -18.26 -5.92 -7.53
N ALA A 207 -17.57 -5.14 -8.36
CA ALA A 207 -18.13 -4.56 -9.57
C ALA A 207 -18.49 -5.63 -10.63
N ASP A 208 -17.77 -6.75 -10.63
CA ASP A 208 -18.02 -7.89 -11.51
C ASP A 208 -19.13 -8.82 -10.97
N SER A 209 -19.56 -8.64 -9.71
CA SER A 209 -20.68 -9.38 -9.13
C SER A 209 -22.04 -8.78 -9.53
N ALA A 210 -22.99 -9.65 -9.89
CA ALA A 210 -24.34 -9.29 -10.30
C ALA A 210 -25.14 -8.56 -9.20
N ASP A 211 -24.96 -8.92 -7.92
CA ASP A 211 -25.70 -8.33 -6.80
C ASP A 211 -24.92 -7.24 -6.04
N LYS A 212 -23.63 -7.10 -6.32
CA LYS A 212 -22.72 -6.17 -5.63
C LYS A 212 -22.10 -5.10 -6.52
N ALA A 213 -22.52 -5.01 -7.79
CA ALA A 213 -21.95 -4.05 -8.74
C ALA A 213 -21.92 -2.60 -8.20
N ALA A 214 -23.01 -2.14 -7.56
CA ALA A 214 -23.08 -0.80 -6.97
C ALA A 214 -22.12 -0.61 -5.78
N ASP A 215 -21.91 -1.65 -4.97
CA ASP A 215 -20.93 -1.66 -3.88
C ASP A 215 -19.51 -1.54 -4.44
N GLY A 216 -19.21 -2.29 -5.51
CA GLY A 216 -17.94 -2.22 -6.22
C GLY A 216 -17.65 -0.82 -6.77
N VAL A 217 -18.64 -0.19 -7.42
CA VAL A 217 -18.50 1.19 -7.89
C VAL A 217 -18.19 2.15 -6.73
N ARG A 218 -18.84 2.01 -5.57
CA ARG A 218 -18.55 2.86 -4.40
C ARG A 218 -17.12 2.68 -3.90
N VAL A 219 -16.64 1.44 -3.81
CA VAL A 219 -15.26 1.14 -3.40
C VAL A 219 -14.25 1.71 -4.41
N LEU A 220 -14.48 1.53 -5.72
CA LEU A 220 -13.61 2.07 -6.78
C LEU A 220 -13.54 3.60 -6.74
N ARG A 221 -14.68 4.28 -6.50
CA ARG A 221 -14.68 5.74 -6.34
C ARG A 221 -13.86 6.19 -5.15
N HIS A 222 -13.92 5.46 -4.04
CA HIS A 222 -13.09 5.73 -2.87
C HIS A 222 -11.61 5.51 -3.17
N ALA A 223 -11.26 4.41 -3.84
CA ALA A 223 -9.88 4.13 -4.26
C ALA A 223 -9.32 5.24 -5.17
N VAL A 224 -10.09 5.68 -6.18
CA VAL A 224 -9.72 6.83 -7.03
C VAL A 224 -9.48 8.07 -6.18
N LYS A 225 -10.38 8.38 -5.24
CA LYS A 225 -10.21 9.54 -4.36
C LYS A 225 -8.92 9.46 -3.54
N VAL A 226 -8.63 8.30 -2.92
CA VAL A 226 -7.40 8.08 -2.16
C VAL A 226 -6.16 8.31 -3.04
N THR A 227 -6.12 7.72 -4.24
CA THR A 227 -5.02 7.89 -5.20
C THR A 227 -4.79 9.35 -5.59
N LEU A 228 -5.87 10.14 -5.76
CA LEU A 228 -5.78 11.54 -6.14
C LEU A 228 -5.36 12.47 -4.99
N GLU A 229 -5.79 12.18 -3.76
CA GLU A 229 -5.55 13.03 -2.59
C GLU A 229 -4.18 12.77 -1.94
N ASP A 230 -3.67 11.55 -2.02
CA ASP A 230 -2.41 11.17 -1.40
C ASP A 230 -1.23 11.33 -2.38
N ARG A 231 -0.40 12.34 -2.11
CA ARG A 231 0.80 12.67 -2.90
C ARG A 231 1.80 11.53 -3.01
N ARG A 232 1.75 10.55 -2.12
CA ARG A 232 2.63 9.37 -2.18
C ARG A 232 2.30 8.48 -3.38
N TYR A 233 1.10 8.60 -3.95
CA TYR A 233 0.72 8.01 -5.24
C TYR A 233 1.01 8.92 -6.44
N GLN A 234 1.66 10.08 -6.24
CA GLN A 234 1.98 10.97 -7.36
C GLN A 234 2.93 10.25 -8.34
N GLY A 235 2.49 10.04 -9.58
CA GLY A 235 3.21 9.25 -10.59
C GLY A 235 2.87 7.76 -10.57
N TYR A 236 2.14 7.29 -9.55
CA TYR A 236 1.53 5.96 -9.47
C TYR A 236 0.07 6.04 -9.94
N VAL A 237 -0.13 6.35 -11.22
CA VAL A 237 -1.41 6.15 -11.90
C VAL A 237 -1.18 4.99 -12.84
N ASP A 238 -1.72 3.83 -12.46
CA ASP A 238 -1.51 2.56 -13.14
C ASP A 238 -2.79 2.13 -13.89
N GLU A 239 -2.71 0.96 -14.51
CA GLU A 239 -3.84 0.33 -15.19
C GLU A 239 -5.06 0.16 -14.28
N SER A 240 -4.87 -0.06 -12.97
CA SER A 240 -5.97 -0.18 -12.02
C SER A 240 -6.73 1.14 -11.86
N PHE A 241 -6.04 2.28 -11.83
CA PHE A 241 -6.71 3.59 -11.84
C PHE A 241 -7.53 3.78 -13.12
N GLU A 242 -6.94 3.51 -14.28
CA GLU A 242 -7.62 3.70 -15.57
C GLU A 242 -8.85 2.79 -15.71
N GLN A 243 -8.70 1.52 -15.34
CA GLN A 243 -9.78 0.55 -15.38
C GLN A 243 -10.88 0.93 -14.38
N ALA A 244 -10.54 1.42 -13.19
CA ALA A 244 -11.50 1.85 -12.19
C ALA A 244 -12.37 2.98 -12.72
N VAL A 245 -11.76 3.99 -13.35
CA VAL A 245 -12.49 5.09 -13.99
C VAL A 245 -13.47 4.58 -15.05
N ARG A 246 -13.04 3.65 -15.91
CA ARG A 246 -13.91 3.06 -16.95
C ARG A 246 -15.07 2.26 -16.34
N VAL A 247 -14.83 1.49 -15.28
CA VAL A 247 -15.87 0.74 -14.58
C VAL A 247 -16.86 1.69 -13.90
N ILE A 248 -16.39 2.75 -13.24
CA ILE A 248 -17.25 3.77 -12.62
C ILE A 248 -18.13 4.45 -13.68
N TYR A 249 -17.58 4.77 -14.86
CA TYR A 249 -18.38 5.34 -15.95
C TYR A 249 -19.46 4.36 -16.44
N ARG A 250 -19.10 3.10 -16.70
CA ARG A 250 -20.02 2.11 -17.27
C ARG A 250 -21.10 1.65 -16.29
N ALA A 251 -20.72 1.33 -15.06
CA ALA A 251 -21.60 0.78 -14.03
C ALA A 251 -22.18 1.86 -13.08
N GLY A 252 -21.76 3.12 -13.21
CA GLY A 252 -22.10 4.20 -12.29
C GLY A 252 -23.59 4.52 -12.22
N GLU A 253 -24.33 4.37 -13.31
CA GLU A 253 -25.78 4.65 -13.33
C GLU A 253 -26.55 3.68 -12.44
N ALA A 254 -26.23 2.39 -12.52
CA ALA A 254 -26.79 1.38 -11.63
C ALA A 254 -26.40 1.63 -10.15
N ALA A 255 -25.30 2.35 -9.91
CA ALA A 255 -24.87 2.80 -8.60
C ALA A 255 -25.44 4.17 -8.18
N GLY A 256 -26.35 4.76 -8.96
CA GLY A 256 -27.02 6.03 -8.66
C GLY A 256 -26.21 7.29 -8.98
N LEU A 257 -25.19 7.19 -9.84
CA LEU A 257 -24.43 8.36 -10.32
C LEU A 257 -25.14 9.03 -11.49
N SER A 258 -25.19 10.38 -11.47
CA SER A 258 -25.62 11.14 -12.64
C SER A 258 -24.62 11.01 -13.79
N GLU A 259 -25.09 11.22 -15.02
CA GLU A 259 -24.23 11.33 -16.21
C GLU A 259 -23.09 12.33 -16.00
N GLU A 260 -23.41 13.51 -15.47
CA GLU A 260 -22.46 14.58 -15.19
C GLU A 260 -21.31 14.15 -14.25
N VAL A 261 -21.61 13.34 -13.22
CA VAL A 261 -20.58 12.78 -12.32
C VAL A 261 -19.77 11.70 -13.02
N ARG A 262 -20.40 10.87 -13.86
CA ARG A 262 -19.70 9.82 -14.62
C ARG A 262 -18.73 10.44 -15.64
N ASP A 263 -19.13 11.51 -16.31
CA ASP A 263 -18.29 12.23 -17.28
C ASP A 263 -17.07 12.87 -16.62
N GLN A 264 -17.21 13.38 -15.40
CA GLN A 264 -16.06 13.88 -14.62
C GLN A 264 -15.00 12.81 -14.38
N TYR A 265 -15.39 11.54 -14.18
CA TYR A 265 -14.42 10.45 -14.06
C TYR A 265 -13.70 10.21 -15.39
N LEU A 266 -14.40 10.22 -16.54
CA LEU A 266 -13.72 10.09 -17.85
C LEU A 266 -12.72 11.21 -18.09
N ALA A 267 -13.07 12.45 -17.72
CA ALA A 267 -12.17 13.60 -17.85
C ALA A 267 -10.86 13.45 -17.05
N LEU A 268 -10.83 12.61 -16.01
CA LEU A 268 -9.58 12.26 -15.31
C LEU A 268 -8.60 11.53 -16.24
N LEU A 269 -9.07 10.64 -17.12
CA LEU A 269 -8.19 9.94 -18.05
C LEU A 269 -7.50 10.91 -19.00
N ASP A 270 -8.22 11.90 -19.50
CA ASP A 270 -7.67 12.92 -20.40
C ASP A 270 -6.61 13.76 -19.67
N PHE A 271 -6.91 14.21 -18.45
CA PHE A 271 -5.98 14.98 -17.64
C PHE A 271 -4.67 14.23 -17.36
N TYR A 272 -4.76 12.96 -16.96
CA TYR A 272 -3.57 12.16 -16.63
C TYR A 272 -2.82 11.67 -17.87
N SER A 273 -3.51 11.42 -18.99
CA SER A 273 -2.87 11.11 -20.28
C SER A 273 -2.05 12.29 -20.80
N GLU A 274 -2.60 13.51 -20.77
CA GLU A 274 -1.87 14.71 -21.18
C GLU A 274 -0.68 15.02 -20.26
N LYS A 275 -0.84 14.81 -18.95
CA LYS A 275 0.26 14.97 -17.99
C LYS A 275 1.37 13.93 -18.19
N ALA A 276 1.03 12.68 -18.52
CA ALA A 276 2.01 11.64 -18.83
C ALA A 276 2.84 12.01 -20.08
N LYS A 277 2.18 12.53 -21.14
CA LYS A 277 2.87 13.02 -22.34
C LYS A 277 3.85 14.17 -22.03
N GLN A 278 3.49 15.08 -21.14
CA GLN A 278 4.36 16.18 -20.72
C GLN A 278 5.53 15.72 -19.85
N THR A 279 5.38 14.60 -19.13
CA THR A 279 6.42 14.06 -18.24
C THR A 279 7.44 13.19 -18.98
N ILE A 280 7.04 12.55 -20.10
CA ILE A 280 7.90 11.70 -20.94
C ILE A 280 8.66 12.53 -22.01
N GLY A 281 8.33 13.82 -22.17
CA GLY A 281 9.03 14.74 -23.06
C GLY A 281 10.32 15.31 -22.47
N PHE A 282 11.33 14.46 -22.20
CA PHE A 282 12.73 14.86 -21.98
C PHE A 282 13.69 13.78 -22.51
#